data_AF-A0A957U2T1-F1
#
_entry.id   AF-A0A957U2T1-F1
#
_cell.length_a   1.000
_cell.length_b   1.000
_cell.length_c   1.000
_cell.angle_alpha   90.00
_cell.angle_beta   90.00
_cell.angle_gamma   90.00
#
_symmetry.space_group_name_H-M   'P 1'
#
loop_
_entity.id
_entity.type
_entity.pdbx_description
1 polymer ?
#
loop_
_entity_poly.entity_id
_entity_poly.type
_entity_poly.pdbx_seq_one_letter_code
_entity_poly.pdbx_strand_id
1 'polypeptide(L)'
;MKRSVLYAIIGVLAVAVLALVIMQFAGSGSEQGAAPAANLEGLGEAASALVAERGLTSENVYAALKTYMPSGQHDPYMMFASGGHSGQIHVIGVPSMRILRTIAVFAPEPWQGYGYGEVTQEAMFDEGDVLGAGVRWGDTHHPALSETDGMYDGQFVFINDKAQARVAVVDLRDFETKQLVKNPIAMNDHGGTFVTPDTEWVIEGGQYAAPPGGAYAPISEYNEEYRGMITFWKFDREQGRILTEESFAMELPPYWQ
;
A
#
# COMPACT_ATOMS: atom_id res chain seq x y z
N MET A 1 46.77 58.64 22.22
CA MET A 1 46.43 57.58 23.19
C MET A 1 47.53 56.51 23.14
N LYS A 2 48.16 56.13 24.26
CA LYS A 2 49.25 55.12 24.27
C LYS A 2 48.70 53.78 23.76
N ARG A 3 49.45 53.05 22.91
CA ARG A 3 49.02 51.78 22.30
C ARG A 3 48.46 50.78 23.33
N SER A 4 48.98 50.78 24.55
CA SER A 4 48.48 49.98 25.68
C SER A 4 47.04 50.29 26.09
N VAL A 5 46.60 51.55 26.02
CA VAL A 5 45.22 51.96 26.33
C VAL A 5 44.27 51.55 25.21
N LEU A 6 44.73 51.58 23.96
CA LEU A 6 43.95 51.10 22.82
C LEU A 6 43.72 49.59 22.88
N TYR A 7 44.74 48.80 23.24
CA TYR A 7 44.59 47.35 23.42
C TYR A 7 43.71 46.99 24.62
N ALA A 8 43.75 47.76 25.70
CA ALA A 8 42.84 47.57 26.84
C ALA A 8 41.37 47.82 26.45
N ILE A 9 41.11 48.89 25.68
CA ILE A 9 39.75 49.20 25.19
C ILE A 9 39.25 48.13 24.21
N ILE A 10 40.11 47.66 23.29
CA ILE A 10 39.77 46.57 22.35
C ILE A 10 39.52 45.26 23.11
N GLY A 11 40.31 44.95 24.15
CA GLY A 11 40.11 43.77 24.99
C GLY A 11 38.78 43.79 25.75
N VAL A 12 38.41 44.93 26.33
CA VAL A 12 37.13 45.09 27.03
C VAL A 12 35.94 45.00 26.05
N LEU A 13 36.07 45.60 24.86
CA LEU A 13 35.06 45.49 23.81
C LEU A 13 34.92 44.07 23.29
N ALA A 14 36.03 43.33 23.11
CA ALA A 14 36.00 41.95 22.67
C ALA A 14 35.31 41.03 23.70
N VAL A 15 35.56 41.24 25.00
CA VAL A 15 34.89 40.50 26.07
C VAL A 15 33.40 40.85 26.16
N ALA A 16 33.04 42.12 26.00
CA ALA A 16 31.64 42.54 25.99
C ALA A 16 30.85 41.99 24.79
N VAL A 17 31.46 41.97 23.59
CA VAL A 17 30.88 41.36 22.40
C VAL A 17 30.75 39.85 22.57
N LEU A 18 31.77 39.18 23.14
CA LEU A 18 31.71 37.75 23.42
C LEU A 18 30.61 37.40 24.44
N ALA A 19 30.41 38.22 25.47
CA ALA A 19 29.33 38.05 26.44
C ALA A 19 27.94 38.26 25.81
N LEU A 20 27.79 39.23 24.90
CA LEU A 20 26.56 39.46 24.13
C LEU A 20 26.25 38.31 23.17
N VAL A 21 27.28 37.75 22.52
CA VAL A 21 27.15 36.58 21.65
C VAL A 21 26.77 35.33 22.46
N ILE A 22 27.36 35.12 23.64
CA ILE A 22 27.00 34.01 24.54
C ILE A 22 25.55 34.17 25.04
N MET A 23 25.08 35.39 25.33
CA MET A 23 23.68 35.61 25.70
C MET A 23 22.69 35.38 24.53
N GLN A 24 23.08 35.64 23.28
CA GLN A 24 22.27 35.29 22.10
C GLN A 24 22.21 33.78 21.83
N PHE A 25 23.29 33.04 22.11
CA PHE A 25 23.34 31.57 21.95
C PHE A 25 22.80 30.79 23.16
N ALA A 26 22.72 31.40 24.35
CA ALA A 26 22.06 30.81 25.52
C ALA A 26 20.52 30.94 25.46
N GLY A 27 19.99 31.84 24.62
CA GLY A 27 18.55 32.02 24.37
C GLY A 27 18.01 31.27 23.14
N SER A 28 18.84 30.46 22.46
CA SER A 28 18.46 29.66 21.30
C SER A 28 18.43 28.16 21.58
N GLY A 29 18.31 27.76 22.85
CA GLY A 29 17.59 26.54 23.13
C GLY A 29 16.14 26.86 22.82
N SER A 30 15.54 26.19 21.83
CA SER A 30 14.10 26.11 21.78
C SER A 30 13.66 25.62 23.17
N GLU A 31 13.18 26.51 24.03
CA GLU A 31 12.06 26.15 24.86
C GLU A 31 11.03 25.65 23.84
N GLN A 32 11.00 24.33 23.64
CA GLN A 32 9.75 23.67 23.32
C GLN A 32 8.87 24.09 24.48
N GLY A 33 8.17 25.22 24.31
CA GLY A 33 7.17 25.67 25.24
C GLY A 33 6.33 24.44 25.49
N ALA A 34 6.26 24.02 26.75
CA ALA A 34 5.59 22.80 27.14
C ALA A 34 4.28 22.75 26.37
N ALA A 35 4.14 21.77 25.48
CA ALA A 35 2.97 21.68 24.63
C ALA A 35 1.74 21.78 25.55
N PRO A 36 0.72 22.59 25.18
CA PRO A 36 -0.35 22.93 26.11
C PRO A 36 -0.88 21.66 26.75
N ALA A 37 -0.79 21.61 28.09
CA ALA A 37 -1.22 20.46 28.87
C ALA A 37 -2.65 20.11 28.45
N ALA A 38 -2.94 18.81 28.32
CA ALA A 38 -4.27 18.39 27.95
C ALA A 38 -5.31 19.02 28.90
N ASN A 39 -6.39 19.60 28.37
CA ASN A 39 -7.56 19.92 29.17
C ASN A 39 -8.25 18.60 29.56
N LEU A 40 -8.11 18.22 30.83
CA LEU A 40 -8.57 16.95 31.38
C LEU A 40 -9.93 17.06 32.09
N GLU A 41 -10.64 18.18 31.94
CA GLU A 41 -11.97 18.36 32.54
C GLU A 41 -12.92 17.24 32.12
N GLY A 42 -13.44 16.50 33.10
CA GLY A 42 -14.37 15.39 32.89
C GLY A 42 -13.73 14.00 32.74
N LEU A 43 -12.39 13.89 32.68
CA LEU A 43 -11.70 12.60 32.75
C LEU A 43 -11.55 12.14 34.21
N GLY A 44 -11.74 10.84 34.44
CA GLY A 44 -11.48 10.24 35.76
C GLY A 44 -10.01 10.32 36.16
N GLU A 45 -9.72 10.31 37.46
CA GLU A 45 -8.37 10.48 38.02
C GLU A 45 -7.32 9.55 37.38
N ALA A 46 -7.68 8.27 37.19
CA ALA A 46 -6.79 7.29 36.56
C ALA A 46 -6.44 7.64 35.11
N ALA A 47 -7.40 8.15 34.33
CA ALA A 47 -7.17 8.56 32.95
C ALA A 47 -6.30 9.82 32.88
N SER A 48 -6.55 10.78 33.77
CA SER A 48 -5.76 12.01 33.90
C SER A 48 -4.31 11.73 34.31
N ALA A 49 -4.10 10.80 35.25
CA ALA A 49 -2.77 10.35 35.64
C ALA A 49 -2.00 9.70 34.47
N LEU A 50 -2.68 8.86 33.67
CA LEU A 50 -2.08 8.22 32.50
C LEU A 50 -1.69 9.25 31.43
N VAL A 51 -2.53 10.28 31.19
CA VAL A 51 -2.20 11.37 30.26
C VAL A 51 -0.94 12.11 30.71
N ALA A 52 -0.84 12.44 31.99
CA ALA A 52 0.33 13.12 32.57
C ALA A 52 1.59 12.23 32.51
N GLU A 53 1.48 10.96 32.89
CA GLU A 53 2.58 9.98 32.85
C GLU A 53 3.17 9.85 31.44
N ARG A 54 2.31 9.83 30.41
CA ARG A 54 2.72 9.73 29.01
C ARG A 54 3.03 11.08 28.36
N GLY A 55 2.94 12.19 29.09
CA GLY A 55 3.21 13.54 28.58
C GLY A 55 2.31 13.94 27.39
N LEU A 56 1.06 13.47 27.35
CA LEU A 56 0.19 13.70 26.20
C LEU A 56 -0.47 15.08 26.24
N THR A 57 -0.54 15.71 25.07
CA THR A 57 -1.30 16.95 24.86
C THR A 57 -2.78 16.65 24.62
N SER A 58 -3.65 17.67 24.69
CA SER A 58 -5.06 17.53 24.29
C SER A 58 -5.22 16.96 22.88
N GLU A 59 -4.36 17.36 21.96
CA GLU A 59 -4.40 16.89 20.57
C GLU A 59 -4.04 15.41 20.47
N ASN A 60 -3.05 14.95 21.24
CA ASN A 60 -2.71 13.52 21.27
C ASN A 60 -3.83 12.67 21.86
N VAL A 61 -4.49 13.15 22.92
CA VAL A 61 -5.65 12.47 23.51
C VAL A 61 -6.79 12.39 22.50
N TYR A 62 -7.11 13.49 21.82
CA TYR A 62 -8.14 13.53 20.79
C TYR A 62 -7.82 12.57 19.62
N ALA A 63 -6.57 12.55 19.15
CA ALA A 63 -6.12 11.63 18.10
C ALA A 63 -6.23 10.17 18.54
N ALA A 64 -5.86 9.84 19.78
CA ALA A 64 -5.99 8.49 20.32
C ALA A 64 -7.47 8.04 20.42
N LEU A 65 -8.37 8.93 20.81
CA LEU A 65 -9.81 8.64 20.86
C LEU A 65 -10.43 8.43 19.48
N LYS A 66 -9.85 9.01 18.41
CA LYS A 66 -10.29 8.77 17.04
C LYS A 66 -9.96 7.38 16.51
N THR A 67 -8.93 6.73 17.03
CA THR A 67 -8.47 5.41 16.56
C THR A 67 -8.88 4.28 17.49
N TYR A 68 -9.18 4.58 18.75
CA TYR A 68 -9.62 3.59 19.72
C TYR A 68 -11.02 3.08 19.40
N MET A 69 -11.14 1.76 19.20
CA MET A 69 -12.41 1.05 19.10
C MET A 69 -12.57 0.07 20.26
N PRO A 70 -13.60 0.22 21.12
CA PRO A 70 -13.85 -0.68 22.24
C PRO A 70 -14.20 -2.11 21.80
N SER A 71 -14.02 -3.07 22.70
CA SER A 71 -14.53 -4.43 22.51
C SER A 71 -16.05 -4.42 22.29
N GLY A 72 -16.53 -5.24 21.35
CA GLY A 72 -17.95 -5.32 20.98
C GLY A 72 -18.42 -4.24 20.01
N GLN A 73 -17.55 -3.29 19.61
CA GLN A 73 -17.85 -2.30 18.60
C GLN A 73 -17.25 -2.68 17.24
N HIS A 74 -17.97 -2.36 16.17
CA HIS A 74 -17.52 -2.59 14.79
C HIS A 74 -16.80 -1.36 14.24
N ASP A 75 -15.77 -1.61 13.45
CA ASP A 75 -15.16 -0.56 12.63
C ASP A 75 -16.16 -0.10 11.55
N PRO A 76 -16.33 1.21 11.33
CA PRO A 76 -17.25 1.76 10.34
C PRO A 76 -16.82 1.50 8.89
N TYR A 77 -15.52 1.25 8.65
CA TYR A 77 -15.00 0.99 7.31
C TYR A 77 -14.10 -0.25 7.29
N MET A 78 -14.03 -0.89 6.13
CA MET A 78 -13.05 -1.92 5.82
C MET A 78 -12.08 -1.40 4.76
N MET A 79 -10.80 -1.68 4.95
CA MET A 79 -9.75 -1.46 3.98
C MET A 79 -9.26 -2.80 3.46
N PHE A 80 -9.28 -2.99 2.14
CA PHE A 80 -8.62 -4.11 1.49
C PHE A 80 -7.21 -3.65 1.12
N ALA A 81 -6.22 -4.19 1.81
CA ALA A 81 -4.82 -3.84 1.65
C ALA A 81 -4.07 -4.97 0.96
N SER A 82 -3.18 -4.61 0.04
CA SER A 82 -2.17 -5.53 -0.48
C SER A 82 -1.28 -6.05 0.66
N GLY A 83 -0.88 -7.31 0.59
CA GLY A 83 0.19 -7.89 1.43
C GLY A 83 1.60 -7.64 0.88
N GLY A 84 1.71 -7.05 -0.32
CA GLY A 84 2.97 -6.95 -1.06
C GLY A 84 3.49 -8.33 -1.42
N HIS A 85 4.80 -8.48 -1.27
CA HIS A 85 5.61 -9.69 -1.37
C HIS A 85 5.12 -10.92 -0.59
N SER A 86 4.16 -10.78 0.32
CA SER A 86 3.56 -11.94 0.99
C SER A 86 2.54 -12.64 0.08
N GLY A 87 1.89 -11.93 -0.84
CA GLY A 87 1.00 -12.52 -1.86
C GLY A 87 -0.48 -12.66 -1.47
N GLN A 88 -0.94 -12.01 -0.40
CA GLN A 88 -2.32 -12.05 0.12
C GLN A 88 -3.00 -10.68 0.03
N ILE A 89 -4.29 -10.64 0.38
CA ILE A 89 -5.01 -9.41 0.74
C ILE A 89 -5.32 -9.42 2.23
N HIS A 90 -5.09 -8.29 2.90
CA HIS A 90 -5.52 -8.08 4.28
C HIS A 90 -6.78 -7.22 4.33
N VAL A 91 -7.82 -7.70 5.02
CA VAL A 91 -9.01 -6.92 5.34
C VAL A 91 -8.79 -6.29 6.71
N ILE A 92 -8.76 -4.96 6.76
CA ILE A 92 -8.41 -4.18 7.94
C ILE A 92 -9.58 -3.30 8.34
N GLY A 93 -9.99 -3.35 9.61
CA GLY A 93 -11.01 -2.45 10.14
C GLY A 93 -10.42 -1.05 10.36
N VAL A 94 -11.13 -0.01 9.96
CA VAL A 94 -10.74 1.39 10.16
C VAL A 94 -11.80 2.08 11.04
N PRO A 95 -11.42 2.71 12.17
CA PRO A 95 -10.10 3.24 12.47
C PRO A 95 -9.23 2.38 13.41
N SER A 96 -9.68 1.21 13.84
CA SER A 96 -8.92 0.38 14.80
C SER A 96 -7.61 -0.19 14.26
N MET A 97 -7.48 -0.26 12.92
CA MET A 97 -6.36 -0.85 12.19
C MET A 97 -6.12 -2.33 12.49
N ARG A 98 -7.14 -3.04 13.00
CA ARG A 98 -7.07 -4.48 13.25
C ARG A 98 -7.23 -5.25 11.95
N ILE A 99 -6.37 -6.25 11.72
CA ILE A 99 -6.58 -7.23 10.64
C ILE A 99 -7.75 -8.11 11.03
N LEU A 100 -8.83 -8.07 10.24
CA LEU A 100 -10.05 -8.84 10.42
C LEU A 100 -9.99 -10.17 9.67
N ARG A 101 -9.31 -10.19 8.52
CA ARG A 101 -9.16 -11.37 7.66
C ARG A 101 -7.89 -11.24 6.82
N THR A 102 -7.25 -12.38 6.55
CA THR A 102 -6.24 -12.53 5.50
C THR A 102 -6.83 -13.45 4.43
N ILE A 103 -6.93 -12.95 3.20
CA ILE A 103 -7.44 -13.68 2.03
C ILE A 103 -6.22 -14.23 1.28
N ALA A 104 -6.13 -15.55 1.15
CA ALA A 104 -5.05 -16.17 0.37
C ALA A 104 -5.28 -15.93 -1.13
N VAL A 105 -4.22 -15.55 -1.86
CA VAL A 105 -4.30 -15.25 -3.29
C VAL A 105 -3.21 -15.99 -4.07
N PHE A 106 -1.98 -15.46 -4.11
CA PHE A 106 -0.90 -15.99 -4.95
C PHE A 106 0.07 -16.91 -4.20
N ALA A 107 0.06 -16.87 -2.87
CA ALA A 107 0.90 -17.71 -2.02
C ALA A 107 0.03 -18.74 -1.26
N PRO A 108 0.46 -20.01 -1.17
CA PRO A 108 -0.15 -21.00 -0.30
C PRO A 108 -0.15 -20.55 1.17
N GLU A 109 -1.23 -20.88 1.87
CA GLU A 109 -1.47 -20.45 3.25
C GLU A 109 -1.77 -21.67 4.14
N PRO A 110 -0.75 -22.25 4.80
CA PRO A 110 -0.86 -23.58 5.42
C PRO A 110 -1.83 -23.63 6.60
N TRP A 111 -2.07 -22.51 7.31
CA TRP A 111 -2.98 -22.49 8.45
C TRP A 111 -4.46 -22.64 8.04
N GLN A 112 -4.80 -22.27 6.80
CA GLN A 112 -6.15 -22.43 6.22
C GLN A 112 -6.19 -23.54 5.15
N GLY A 113 -5.06 -24.19 4.85
CA GLY A 113 -4.96 -25.27 3.86
C GLY A 113 -4.98 -24.81 2.40
N TYR A 114 -4.95 -23.50 2.13
CA TYR A 114 -5.02 -22.97 0.77
C TYR A 114 -3.73 -23.30 -0.01
N GLY A 115 -3.85 -23.91 -1.19
CA GLY A 115 -2.72 -24.33 -2.03
C GLY A 115 -1.99 -25.58 -1.54
N TYR A 116 -2.66 -26.43 -0.75
CA TYR A 116 -2.14 -27.69 -0.22
C TYR A 116 -3.05 -28.88 -0.56
N GLY A 117 -3.22 -29.16 -1.86
CA GLY A 117 -3.78 -30.43 -2.35
C GLY A 117 -5.29 -30.47 -2.57
N GLU A 118 -5.99 -29.35 -2.41
CA GLU A 118 -7.39 -29.22 -2.83
C GLU A 118 -7.43 -29.03 -4.36
N VAL A 119 -8.12 -29.93 -5.06
CA VAL A 119 -8.03 -30.07 -6.53
C VAL A 119 -8.41 -28.78 -7.26
N THR A 120 -9.42 -28.04 -6.80
CA THR A 120 -9.85 -26.81 -7.49
C THR A 120 -8.84 -25.67 -7.33
N GLN A 121 -8.20 -25.55 -6.17
CA GLN A 121 -7.13 -24.60 -5.91
C GLN A 121 -5.86 -24.97 -6.66
N GLU A 122 -5.50 -26.26 -6.71
CA GLU A 122 -4.36 -26.73 -7.50
C GLU A 122 -4.55 -26.40 -8.99
N ALA A 123 -5.75 -26.67 -9.53
CA ALA A 123 -6.08 -26.29 -10.91
C ALA A 123 -6.05 -24.76 -11.13
N MET A 124 -6.48 -23.97 -10.14
CA MET A 124 -6.39 -22.50 -10.20
C MET A 124 -4.94 -22.00 -10.17
N PHE A 125 -4.06 -22.62 -9.40
CA PHE A 125 -2.62 -22.32 -9.45
C PHE A 125 -2.01 -22.66 -10.81
N ASP A 126 -2.44 -23.77 -11.42
CA ASP A 126 -2.01 -24.17 -12.76
C ASP A 126 -2.51 -23.18 -13.83
N GLU A 127 -3.75 -22.66 -13.73
CA GLU A 127 -4.28 -21.59 -14.59
C GLU A 127 -3.44 -20.31 -14.52
N GLY A 128 -2.93 -19.99 -13.33
CA GLY A 128 -2.08 -18.82 -13.07
C GLY A 128 -0.58 -19.07 -13.26
N ASP A 129 -0.17 -20.22 -13.80
CA ASP A 129 1.25 -20.57 -13.86
C ASP A 129 2.02 -19.77 -14.92
N VAL A 130 3.30 -19.57 -14.64
CA VAL A 130 4.20 -18.76 -15.46
C VAL A 130 5.07 -19.70 -16.26
N LEU A 131 4.73 -19.90 -17.52
CA LEU A 131 5.53 -20.72 -18.46
C LEU A 131 5.82 -22.15 -17.96
N GLY A 132 4.92 -22.74 -17.15
CA GLY A 132 5.10 -24.10 -16.61
C GLY A 132 6.07 -24.20 -15.43
N ALA A 133 6.43 -23.08 -14.80
CA ALA A 133 7.43 -23.03 -13.73
C ALA A 133 6.89 -23.43 -12.34
N GLY A 134 5.57 -23.60 -12.17
CA GLY A 134 4.93 -23.92 -10.90
C GLY A 134 5.07 -22.82 -9.84
N VAL A 135 4.92 -21.55 -10.23
CA VAL A 135 5.16 -20.40 -9.34
C VAL A 135 4.03 -20.19 -8.34
N ARG A 136 4.31 -20.46 -7.05
CA ARG A 136 3.35 -20.36 -5.93
C ARG A 136 3.67 -19.23 -4.94
N TRP A 137 4.21 -18.12 -5.42
CA TRP A 137 4.39 -16.90 -4.64
C TRP A 137 4.00 -15.71 -5.50
N GLY A 138 3.71 -14.56 -4.90
CA GLY A 138 3.41 -13.34 -5.65
C GLY A 138 3.69 -12.08 -4.85
N ASP A 139 3.67 -10.95 -5.53
CA ASP A 139 3.84 -9.61 -4.99
C ASP A 139 2.58 -8.79 -5.32
N THR A 140 1.64 -8.75 -4.37
CA THR A 140 0.37 -8.05 -4.53
C THR A 140 0.54 -6.54 -4.47
N HIS A 141 -0.15 -5.74 -5.30
CA HIS A 141 0.02 -4.28 -5.27
C HIS A 141 -1.29 -3.51 -5.09
N HIS A 142 -2.23 -3.62 -6.02
CA HIS A 142 -3.35 -2.69 -6.12
C HIS A 142 -4.70 -3.41 -6.06
N PRO A 143 -5.26 -3.64 -4.86
CA PRO A 143 -6.62 -4.13 -4.74
C PRO A 143 -7.62 -3.11 -5.30
N ALA A 144 -8.53 -3.56 -6.14
CA ALA A 144 -9.63 -2.76 -6.67
C ALA A 144 -10.96 -3.46 -6.40
N LEU A 145 -11.92 -2.73 -5.84
CA LEU A 145 -13.27 -3.24 -5.58
C LEU A 145 -14.12 -3.12 -6.83
N SER A 146 -15.05 -4.06 -7.02
CA SER A 146 -16.08 -3.93 -8.05
C SER A 146 -17.01 -2.74 -7.80
N GLU A 147 -17.43 -2.13 -8.90
CA GLU A 147 -18.31 -0.96 -8.97
C GLU A 147 -19.58 -1.25 -9.79
N THR A 148 -20.67 -0.59 -9.41
CA THR A 148 -21.89 -0.40 -10.21
C THR A 148 -22.19 1.10 -10.22
N ASP A 149 -22.40 1.70 -11.40
CA ASP A 149 -22.58 3.14 -11.58
C ASP A 149 -21.46 3.99 -10.94
N GLY A 150 -20.23 3.46 -10.90
CA GLY A 150 -19.06 4.13 -10.31
C GLY A 150 -19.01 4.10 -8.78
N MET A 151 -19.84 3.26 -8.14
CA MET A 151 -19.91 3.12 -6.69
C MET A 151 -19.57 1.69 -6.30
N TYR A 152 -18.72 1.52 -5.26
CA TYR A 152 -18.38 0.19 -4.76
C TYR A 152 -19.64 -0.60 -4.38
N ASP A 153 -19.80 -1.79 -4.97
CA ASP A 153 -20.94 -2.67 -4.74
C ASP A 153 -20.62 -3.86 -3.82
N GLY A 154 -19.33 -4.02 -3.47
CA GLY A 154 -18.86 -4.98 -2.48
C GLY A 154 -18.95 -6.44 -2.91
N GLN A 155 -18.97 -6.73 -4.21
CA GLN A 155 -19.08 -8.11 -4.72
C GLN A 155 -17.73 -8.79 -4.94
N PHE A 156 -16.76 -8.07 -5.52
CA PHE A 156 -15.46 -8.63 -5.88
C PHE A 156 -14.32 -7.69 -5.49
N VAL A 157 -13.14 -8.28 -5.29
CA VAL A 157 -11.86 -7.57 -5.29
C VAL A 157 -10.96 -8.19 -6.35
N PHE A 158 -10.35 -7.34 -7.16
CA PHE A 158 -9.32 -7.71 -8.12
C PHE A 158 -7.97 -7.26 -7.57
N ILE A 159 -6.93 -8.07 -7.76
CA ILE A 159 -5.58 -7.69 -7.36
C ILE A 159 -4.55 -8.25 -8.32
N ASN A 160 -3.52 -7.46 -8.62
CA ASN A 160 -2.41 -7.85 -9.47
C ASN A 160 -1.26 -8.50 -8.68
N ASP A 161 -0.44 -9.28 -9.39
CA ASP A 161 0.86 -9.77 -8.97
C ASP A 161 1.95 -9.21 -9.89
N LYS A 162 2.66 -8.22 -9.37
CA LYS A 162 3.73 -7.53 -10.06
C LYS A 162 4.82 -8.46 -10.57
N ALA A 163 5.17 -9.46 -9.77
CA ALA A 163 6.35 -10.27 -10.04
C ALA A 163 6.16 -11.19 -11.24
N GLN A 164 4.91 -11.56 -11.55
CA GLN A 164 4.60 -12.58 -12.54
C GLN A 164 3.56 -12.15 -13.59
N ALA A 165 3.09 -10.89 -13.57
CA ALA A 165 2.01 -10.40 -14.42
C ALA A 165 0.77 -11.30 -14.36
N ARG A 166 0.10 -11.30 -13.21
CA ARG A 166 -1.10 -12.09 -12.96
C ARG A 166 -2.16 -11.24 -12.31
N VAL A 167 -3.42 -11.53 -12.63
CA VAL A 167 -4.59 -10.92 -11.98
C VAL A 167 -5.35 -12.00 -11.24
N ALA A 168 -5.79 -11.70 -10.02
CA ALA A 168 -6.67 -12.55 -9.25
C ALA A 168 -8.08 -11.95 -9.15
N VAL A 169 -9.09 -12.82 -9.14
CA VAL A 169 -10.47 -12.48 -8.82
C VAL A 169 -10.81 -13.07 -7.45
N VAL A 170 -11.25 -12.23 -6.52
CA VAL A 170 -11.71 -12.62 -5.18
C VAL A 170 -13.20 -12.29 -5.05
N ASP A 171 -14.00 -13.26 -4.60
CA ASP A 171 -15.40 -13.06 -4.27
C ASP A 171 -15.55 -12.64 -2.80
N LEU A 172 -16.24 -11.52 -2.55
CA LEU A 172 -16.41 -10.98 -1.20
C LEU A 172 -17.57 -11.60 -0.42
N ARG A 173 -18.39 -12.46 -1.04
CA ARG A 173 -19.43 -13.21 -0.33
C ARG A 173 -18.83 -14.24 0.63
N ASP A 174 -17.71 -14.85 0.23
CA ASP A 174 -17.00 -15.86 1.00
C ASP A 174 -15.52 -15.55 1.28
N PHE A 175 -14.99 -14.44 0.74
CA PHE A 175 -13.61 -14.00 0.92
C PHE A 175 -12.59 -15.02 0.38
N GLU A 176 -12.89 -15.61 -0.79
CA GLU A 176 -12.02 -16.59 -1.45
C GLU A 176 -11.63 -16.17 -2.86
N THR A 177 -10.40 -16.53 -3.24
CA THR A 177 -9.90 -16.39 -4.60
C THR A 177 -10.57 -17.42 -5.51
N LYS A 178 -11.16 -16.95 -6.62
CA LYS A 178 -11.94 -17.76 -7.56
C LYS A 178 -11.20 -18.04 -8.87
N GLN A 179 -10.22 -17.20 -9.20
CA GLN A 179 -9.46 -17.30 -10.43
C GLN A 179 -8.11 -16.62 -10.28
N LEU A 180 -7.09 -17.21 -10.88
CA LEU A 180 -5.80 -16.58 -11.16
C LEU A 180 -5.63 -16.58 -12.69
N VAL A 181 -5.26 -15.44 -13.26
CA VAL A 181 -5.07 -15.27 -14.70
C VAL A 181 -3.64 -14.81 -14.92
N LYS A 182 -2.85 -15.62 -15.63
CA LYS A 182 -1.56 -15.20 -16.16
C LYS A 182 -1.77 -14.40 -17.44
N ASN A 183 -1.24 -13.19 -17.49
CA ASN A 183 -1.22 -12.43 -18.74
C ASN A 183 -0.21 -13.09 -19.72
N PRO A 184 -0.62 -13.54 -20.91
CA PRO A 184 0.25 -14.32 -21.81
C PRO A 184 1.30 -13.46 -22.53
N ILE A 185 1.13 -12.13 -22.57
CA ILE A 185 2.03 -11.22 -23.28
C ILE A 185 2.94 -10.41 -22.35
N ALA A 186 2.65 -10.38 -21.05
CA ALA A 186 3.42 -9.66 -20.03
C ALA A 186 4.25 -10.60 -19.14
N MET A 187 5.39 -10.11 -18.66
CA MET A 187 6.20 -10.80 -17.63
C MET A 187 6.18 -10.10 -16.26
N ASN A 188 5.73 -8.84 -16.25
CA ASN A 188 5.55 -8.05 -15.04
C ASN A 188 4.35 -7.14 -15.24
N ASP A 189 3.66 -6.82 -14.15
CA ASP A 189 2.64 -5.80 -14.11
C ASP A 189 2.96 -4.82 -12.97
N HIS A 190 2.26 -3.69 -12.94
CA HIS A 190 2.21 -2.86 -11.73
C HIS A 190 0.97 -2.00 -11.77
N GLY A 191 0.69 -1.34 -12.90
CA GLY A 191 -0.50 -0.53 -13.10
C GLY A 191 -1.72 -1.32 -12.66
N GLY A 192 -2.33 -0.89 -11.55
CA GLY A 192 -3.21 -1.73 -10.75
C GLY A 192 -4.44 -2.23 -11.49
N THR A 193 -5.10 -3.25 -10.95
CA THR A 193 -6.32 -3.88 -11.47
C THR A 193 -7.56 -2.99 -11.37
N PHE A 194 -7.47 -1.73 -11.79
CA PHE A 194 -8.58 -0.78 -11.73
C PHE A 194 -9.74 -1.25 -12.61
N VAL A 195 -10.96 -0.99 -12.16
CA VAL A 195 -12.17 -1.41 -12.85
C VAL A 195 -12.86 -0.22 -13.51
N THR A 196 -13.59 -0.48 -14.58
CA THR A 196 -14.54 0.50 -15.13
C THR A 196 -15.73 0.69 -14.17
N PRO A 197 -16.49 1.80 -14.26
CA PRO A 197 -17.59 2.11 -13.33
C PRO A 197 -18.65 1.02 -13.11
N ASP A 198 -18.84 0.11 -14.06
CA ASP A 198 -19.76 -1.04 -13.96
C ASP A 198 -19.04 -2.40 -13.90
N THR A 199 -17.73 -2.39 -13.65
CA THR A 199 -16.87 -3.59 -13.62
C THR A 199 -16.96 -4.43 -14.91
N GLU A 200 -17.20 -3.80 -16.05
CA GLU A 200 -17.16 -4.52 -17.34
C GLU A 200 -15.74 -4.98 -17.71
N TRP A 201 -14.74 -4.22 -17.25
CA TRP A 201 -13.33 -4.46 -17.52
C TRP A 201 -12.49 -4.32 -16.26
N VAL A 202 -11.51 -5.20 -16.11
CA VAL A 202 -10.40 -5.08 -15.16
C VAL A 202 -9.15 -4.72 -15.96
N ILE A 203 -8.51 -3.62 -15.61
CA ILE A 203 -7.42 -3.03 -16.39
C ILE A 203 -6.09 -3.39 -15.72
N GLU A 204 -5.19 -4.04 -16.44
CA GLU A 204 -3.86 -4.44 -15.96
C GLU A 204 -2.78 -3.71 -16.77
N GLY A 205 -1.93 -2.93 -16.11
CA GLY A 205 -0.82 -2.20 -16.74
C GLY A 205 0.53 -2.86 -16.53
N GLY A 206 1.29 -3.07 -17.61
CA GLY A 206 2.69 -3.50 -17.52
C GLY A 206 3.57 -2.42 -16.90
N GLN A 207 4.57 -2.79 -16.09
CA GLN A 207 5.49 -1.80 -15.50
C GLN A 207 6.70 -1.53 -16.39
N TYR A 208 7.37 -2.59 -16.83
CA TYR A 208 8.58 -2.51 -17.62
C TYR A 208 8.28 -3.02 -19.02
N ALA A 209 8.72 -2.26 -20.02
CA ALA A 209 8.71 -2.74 -21.39
C ALA A 209 9.59 -3.99 -21.49
N ALA A 210 9.08 -5.01 -22.17
CA ALA A 210 9.79 -6.25 -22.44
C ALA A 210 9.37 -6.78 -23.82
N PRO A 211 10.16 -7.67 -24.43
CA PRO A 211 9.66 -8.43 -25.57
C PRO A 211 8.41 -9.21 -25.17
N PRO A 212 7.30 -9.12 -25.93
CA PRO A 212 6.04 -9.76 -25.58
C PRO A 212 6.18 -11.27 -25.35
N GLY A 213 5.39 -11.80 -24.41
CA GLY A 213 5.30 -13.23 -24.13
C GLY A 213 6.56 -13.84 -23.50
N GLY A 214 7.45 -13.00 -22.95
CA GLY A 214 8.70 -13.47 -22.33
C GLY A 214 9.77 -13.87 -23.33
N ALA A 215 9.65 -13.42 -24.58
CA ALA A 215 10.72 -13.55 -25.56
C ALA A 215 11.98 -12.83 -25.10
N TYR A 216 13.10 -13.20 -25.69
CA TYR A 216 14.37 -12.52 -25.48
C TYR A 216 14.73 -11.67 -26.69
N ALA A 217 15.12 -10.42 -26.44
CA ALA A 217 15.78 -9.55 -27.40
C ALA A 217 16.94 -8.81 -26.70
N PRO A 218 18.07 -8.57 -27.38
CA PRO A 218 19.13 -7.75 -26.82
C PRO A 218 18.67 -6.28 -26.67
N ILE A 219 19.21 -5.58 -25.67
CA ILE A 219 18.86 -4.17 -25.40
C ILE A 219 19.16 -3.22 -26.58
N SER A 220 20.03 -3.62 -27.51
CA SER A 220 20.29 -2.87 -28.75
C SER A 220 19.05 -2.76 -29.65
N GLU A 221 18.08 -3.68 -29.51
CA GLU A 221 16.83 -3.74 -30.28
C GLU A 221 15.64 -3.13 -29.49
N TYR A 222 15.91 -2.34 -28.45
CA TYR A 222 14.89 -1.83 -27.52
C TYR A 222 13.71 -1.14 -28.21
N ASN A 223 13.96 -0.29 -29.20
CA ASN A 223 12.88 0.42 -29.90
C ASN A 223 12.07 -0.48 -30.83
N GLU A 224 12.62 -1.63 -31.24
CA GLU A 224 12.03 -2.52 -32.23
C GLU A 224 11.26 -3.65 -31.56
N GLU A 225 11.82 -4.23 -30.50
CA GLU A 225 11.31 -5.47 -29.89
C GLU A 225 10.60 -5.26 -28.55
N TYR A 226 10.92 -4.20 -27.79
CA TYR A 226 10.33 -4.01 -26.46
C TYR A 226 9.00 -3.29 -26.58
N ARG A 227 7.99 -3.75 -25.84
CA ARG A 227 6.67 -3.11 -25.81
C ARG A 227 6.18 -2.95 -24.37
N GLY A 228 5.53 -1.82 -24.13
CA GLY A 228 4.63 -1.68 -22.98
C GLY A 228 3.25 -2.19 -23.34
N MET A 229 2.40 -2.42 -22.34
CA MET A 229 1.04 -2.88 -22.59
C MET A 229 0.07 -2.45 -21.50
N ILE A 230 -1.20 -2.30 -21.88
CA ILE A 230 -2.33 -2.21 -20.97
C ILE A 230 -3.35 -3.24 -21.45
N THR A 231 -3.65 -4.22 -20.60
CA THR A 231 -4.64 -5.27 -20.88
C THR A 231 -5.98 -4.90 -20.27
N PHE A 232 -7.05 -5.06 -21.04
CA PHE A 232 -8.43 -4.96 -20.60
C PHE A 232 -9.00 -6.36 -20.54
N TRP A 233 -9.15 -6.86 -19.32
CA TRP A 233 -9.76 -8.15 -19.03
C TRP A 233 -11.27 -8.01 -18.96
N LYS A 234 -12.00 -8.65 -19.88
CA LYS A 234 -13.46 -8.70 -19.84
C LYS A 234 -13.88 -9.46 -18.60
N PHE A 235 -14.74 -8.88 -17.76
CA PHE A 235 -15.25 -9.54 -16.57
C PHE A 235 -16.71 -9.96 -16.75
N ASP A 236 -16.98 -11.25 -16.51
CA ASP A 236 -18.33 -11.78 -16.38
C ASP A 236 -18.68 -11.85 -14.90
N ARG A 237 -19.58 -10.95 -14.52
CA ARG A 237 -20.02 -10.80 -13.14
C ARG A 237 -20.94 -11.92 -12.66
N GLU A 238 -21.70 -12.56 -13.55
CA GLU A 238 -22.56 -13.69 -13.19
C GLU A 238 -21.72 -14.92 -12.88
N GLN A 239 -20.70 -15.17 -13.69
CA GLN A 239 -19.74 -16.26 -13.50
C GLN A 239 -18.68 -15.94 -12.42
N GLY A 240 -18.46 -14.65 -12.12
CA GLY A 240 -17.40 -14.20 -11.23
C GLY A 240 -16.01 -14.50 -11.79
N ARG A 241 -15.85 -14.38 -13.12
CA ARG A 241 -14.62 -14.76 -13.83
C ARG A 241 -14.25 -13.78 -14.94
N ILE A 242 -12.95 -13.63 -15.16
CA ILE A 242 -12.39 -12.99 -16.34
C ILE A 242 -12.54 -13.93 -17.54
N LEU A 243 -13.05 -13.39 -18.66
CA LEU A 243 -13.19 -14.04 -19.95
C LEU A 243 -11.99 -13.67 -20.84
N THR A 244 -10.92 -14.47 -20.78
CA THR A 244 -9.67 -14.19 -21.49
C THR A 244 -9.84 -14.08 -23.01
N GLU A 245 -10.75 -14.86 -23.59
CA GLU A 245 -11.04 -14.86 -25.04
C GLU A 245 -11.79 -13.60 -25.52
N GLU A 246 -12.45 -12.88 -24.62
CA GLU A 246 -13.13 -11.61 -24.91
C GLU A 246 -12.30 -10.39 -24.48
N SER A 247 -11.09 -10.64 -23.98
CA SER A 247 -10.16 -9.63 -23.49
C SER A 247 -9.22 -9.16 -24.60
N PHE A 248 -8.67 -7.96 -24.45
CA PHE A 248 -7.71 -7.42 -25.42
C PHE A 248 -6.63 -6.60 -24.72
N ALA A 249 -5.51 -6.40 -25.41
CA ALA A 249 -4.43 -5.56 -24.94
C ALA A 249 -4.14 -4.44 -25.93
N MET A 250 -3.82 -3.26 -25.39
CA MET A 250 -3.26 -2.16 -26.15
C MET A 250 -1.75 -2.24 -26.07
N GLU A 251 -1.10 -2.43 -27.21
CA GLU A 251 0.35 -2.30 -27.34
C GLU A 251 0.75 -0.82 -27.23
N LEU A 252 1.76 -0.54 -26.42
CA LEU A 252 2.35 0.77 -26.27
C LEU A 252 3.81 0.74 -26.76
N PRO A 253 4.40 1.90 -27.10
CA PRO A 253 5.86 2.02 -27.23
C PRO A 253 6.56 1.47 -25.98
N PRO A 254 7.90 1.32 -25.99
CA PRO A 254 8.68 0.91 -24.82
C PRO A 254 8.54 1.88 -23.64
N TYR A 255 7.43 1.78 -22.92
CA TYR A 255 6.98 2.66 -21.84
C TYR A 255 7.20 1.97 -20.51
N TRP A 256 7.62 2.76 -19.53
CA TRP A 256 7.86 2.31 -18.16
C TRP A 256 7.02 3.18 -17.22
N GLN A 257 6.34 2.55 -16.27
CA GLN A 257 5.54 3.23 -15.25
C GLN A 257 6.32 3.44 -13.94
#